data_AF-A0A972T7P6-F1
#
_entry.id   AF-A0A972T7P6-F1
#
_cell.length_a   1.000
_cell.length_b   1.000
_cell.length_c   1.000
_cell.angle_alpha   90.00
_cell.angle_beta   90.00
_cell.angle_gamma   90.00
#
_symmetry.space_group_name_H-M   'P 1'
#
loop_
_entity.id
_entity.type
_entity.pdbx_description
1 polymer ?
#
loop_
_entity_poly.entity_id
_entity_poly.type
_entity_poly.pdbx_seq_one_letter_code
_entity_poly.pdbx_strand_id
1 'polypeptide(L)'
;MHQSENQTGISHSQAIRSYLESLTLDIRSFARRIGAERDLFVVILSDHGSTRIPKGTVNVLKGDFYKKRALDEHHRYIAISDDELEKLPDNSQYDCYLFNRNIFELNTNYLVARRLYRFLPTDESAYMHGGLTPEETLVPVAVFQPITVTPKPLVISLVGSGKLYLGTKLELNLDITNLNNYDCEGVNIKFVDTNLEAETQTIGNITKLKRIPYKVIARCPRTADTSAKKLQMLVAFSFLGQPFDHPAEIPVEIIDPARAKFSLDEF
;
A
#
# COMPACT_ATOMS: atom_id res chain seq x y z
N MET A 1 21.50 9.38 16.56
CA MET A 1 22.34 9.92 15.47
C MET A 1 23.66 10.55 15.93
N HIS A 2 23.86 10.86 17.22
CA HIS A 2 25.13 11.47 17.68
C HIS A 2 26.26 10.48 18.00
N GLN A 3 26.02 9.16 17.90
CA GLN A 3 27.07 8.17 18.10
C GLN A 3 27.83 7.93 16.81
N SER A 4 29.15 7.85 16.89
CA SER A 4 29.97 7.58 15.72
C SER A 4 29.76 6.14 15.20
N GLU A 5 29.79 5.96 13.88
CA GLU A 5 29.85 4.64 13.23
C GLU A 5 31.03 3.82 13.76
N ASN A 6 32.13 4.47 14.13
CA ASN A 6 33.32 3.83 14.70
C ASN A 6 33.06 3.21 16.08
N GLN A 7 32.07 3.70 16.83
CA GLN A 7 31.73 3.20 18.16
C GLN A 7 30.72 2.05 18.11
N THR A 8 29.94 1.95 17.04
CA THR A 8 28.80 1.00 16.93
C THR A 8 29.12 -0.20 16.05
N GLY A 9 30.16 -0.14 15.21
CA GLY A 9 30.61 -1.26 14.35
C GLY A 9 29.64 -1.61 13.22
N ILE A 10 28.55 -0.86 13.06
CA ILE A 10 27.55 -0.97 12.01
C ILE A 10 27.33 0.41 11.38
N SER A 11 27.05 0.47 10.08
CA SER A 11 26.76 1.76 9.45
C SER A 11 25.43 2.31 9.91
N HIS A 12 25.28 3.64 9.94
CA HIS A 12 24.00 4.26 10.30
C HIS A 12 22.85 3.80 9.40
N SER A 13 23.12 3.62 8.11
CA SER A 13 22.13 3.12 7.15
C SER A 13 21.66 1.71 7.50
N GLN A 14 22.54 0.83 7.97
CA GLN A 14 22.17 -0.52 8.41
C GLN A 14 21.32 -0.47 9.69
N ALA A 15 21.74 0.31 10.69
CA ALA A 15 20.99 0.45 11.93
C ALA A 15 19.57 0.99 11.70
N ILE A 16 19.43 2.05 10.88
CA ILE A 16 18.13 2.62 10.51
C ILE A 16 17.28 1.59 9.77
N ARG A 17 17.86 0.85 8.82
CA ARG A 17 17.15 -0.17 8.08
C ARG A 17 16.59 -1.25 9.01
N SER A 18 17.40 -1.79 9.91
CA SER A 18 16.94 -2.81 10.86
C SER A 18 15.83 -2.30 11.78
N TYR A 19 15.91 -1.05 12.22
CA TYR A 19 14.83 -0.43 13.01
C TYR A 19 13.53 -0.30 12.21
N LEU A 20 13.60 0.18 10.97
CA LEU A 20 12.44 0.30 10.08
C LEU A 20 11.81 -1.05 9.74
N GLU A 21 12.62 -2.09 9.55
CA GLU A 21 12.16 -3.47 9.36
C GLU A 21 11.40 -3.97 10.60
N SER A 22 11.94 -3.74 11.82
CA SER A 22 11.26 -4.08 13.07
C SER A 22 9.94 -3.33 13.22
N LEU A 23 9.93 -2.01 13.00
CA LEU A 23 8.74 -1.19 13.09
C LEU A 23 7.64 -1.67 12.13
N THR A 24 8.02 -2.09 10.92
CA THR A 24 7.09 -2.66 9.94
C THR A 24 6.44 -3.95 10.45
N LEU A 25 7.22 -4.83 11.10
CA LEU A 25 6.70 -6.06 11.71
C LEU A 25 5.74 -5.76 12.87
N ASP A 26 6.05 -4.76 13.68
CA ASP A 26 5.23 -4.34 14.81
C ASP A 26 3.89 -3.75 14.34
N ILE A 27 3.92 -2.87 13.34
CA ILE A 27 2.72 -2.29 12.71
C ILE A 27 1.84 -3.42 12.13
N ARG A 28 2.44 -4.37 11.40
CA ARG A 28 1.70 -5.51 10.83
C ARG A 28 1.06 -6.37 11.93
N SER A 29 1.80 -6.63 13.00
CA SER A 29 1.33 -7.46 14.11
C SER A 29 0.21 -6.76 14.88
N PHE A 30 0.32 -5.44 15.08
CA PHE A 30 -0.73 -4.60 15.63
C PHE A 30 -2.00 -4.66 14.76
N ALA A 31 -1.87 -4.41 13.45
CA ALA A 31 -2.99 -4.41 12.51
C ALA A 31 -3.76 -5.75 12.55
N ARG A 32 -3.04 -6.88 12.52
CA ARG A 32 -3.62 -8.23 12.64
C ARG A 32 -4.35 -8.46 13.95
N ARG A 33 -3.74 -8.02 15.07
CA ARG A 33 -4.32 -8.21 16.40
C ARG A 33 -5.67 -7.51 16.55
N ILE A 34 -5.86 -6.38 15.88
CA ILE A 34 -7.11 -5.60 15.94
C ILE A 34 -8.03 -5.84 14.73
N GLY A 35 -7.63 -6.70 13.77
CA GLY A 35 -8.40 -6.97 12.55
C GLY A 35 -8.54 -5.77 11.61
N ALA A 36 -7.58 -4.84 11.60
CA ALA A 36 -7.64 -3.60 10.84
C ALA A 36 -6.63 -3.54 9.69
N GLU A 37 -6.13 -4.67 9.20
CA GLU A 37 -5.12 -4.71 8.13
C GLU A 37 -5.54 -3.98 6.84
N ARG A 38 -6.84 -3.80 6.64
CA ARG A 38 -7.44 -3.12 5.49
C ARG A 38 -8.07 -1.77 5.82
N ASP A 39 -8.02 -1.36 7.09
CA ASP A 39 -8.60 -0.12 7.59
C ASP A 39 -7.54 0.77 8.28
N LEU A 40 -6.28 0.35 8.26
CA LEU A 40 -5.17 1.06 8.88
C LEU A 40 -4.43 1.95 7.87
N PHE A 41 -4.45 3.25 8.14
CA PHE A 41 -3.64 4.25 7.45
C PHE A 41 -2.39 4.54 8.27
N VAL A 42 -1.21 4.45 7.65
CA VAL A 42 0.07 4.68 8.33
C VAL A 42 0.80 5.84 7.67
N VAL A 43 1.10 6.86 8.46
CA VAL A 43 1.96 7.99 8.05
C VAL A 43 3.25 7.93 8.85
N ILE A 44 4.37 7.90 8.15
CA ILE A 44 5.71 7.98 8.74
C ILE A 44 6.33 9.30 8.26
N LEU A 45 6.71 10.14 9.21
CA LEU A 45 7.33 11.44 8.98
C LEU A 45 8.39 11.74 10.04
N SER A 46 9.23 12.72 9.75
CA SER A 46 10.19 13.31 10.69
C SER A 46 9.87 14.78 10.89
N ASP A 47 10.25 15.35 12.02
CA ASP A 47 10.18 16.78 12.30
C ASP A 47 11.28 17.56 11.55
N HIS A 48 12.47 16.98 11.48
CA HIS A 48 13.59 17.50 10.72
C HIS A 48 14.49 16.39 10.18
N GLY A 49 15.37 16.77 9.25
CA GLY A 49 16.44 15.90 8.76
C GLY A 49 17.76 16.14 9.49
N SER A 50 18.85 15.76 8.86
CA SER A 50 20.20 15.99 9.37
C SER A 50 21.19 16.09 8.22
N THR A 51 22.21 16.93 8.37
CA THR A 51 23.31 17.03 7.42
C THR A 51 24.56 16.37 7.99
N ARG A 52 25.21 15.56 7.16
CA ARG A 52 26.54 15.03 7.44
C ARG A 52 27.58 16.13 7.29
N ILE A 53 28.37 16.37 8.33
CA ILE A 53 29.55 17.26 8.27
C ILE A 53 30.80 16.38 8.12
N PRO A 54 31.50 16.40 6.97
CA PRO A 54 32.73 15.65 6.80
C PRO A 54 33.85 16.11 7.73
N LYS A 55 34.78 15.19 8.04
CA LYS A 55 36.01 15.54 8.76
C LYS A 55 36.83 16.51 7.91
N GLY A 56 37.36 17.56 8.54
CA GLY A 56 38.19 18.57 7.86
C GLY A 56 37.39 19.63 7.09
N THR A 57 36.05 19.61 7.16
CA THR A 57 35.24 20.69 6.57
C THR A 57 35.57 22.03 7.23
N VAL A 58 35.92 23.00 6.39
CA VAL A 58 36.24 24.38 6.78
C VAL A 58 35.09 24.98 7.58
N ASN A 59 35.41 25.51 8.77
CA ASN A 59 34.50 26.28 9.59
C ASN A 59 35.06 27.69 9.76
N VAL A 60 34.32 28.70 9.26
CA VAL A 60 34.74 30.11 9.36
C VAL A 60 34.21 30.78 10.63
N LEU A 61 33.20 30.17 11.26
CA LEU A 61 32.65 30.66 12.52
C LEU A 61 33.68 30.46 13.64
N LYS A 62 34.06 31.55 14.28
CA LYS A 62 34.94 31.54 15.45
C LYS A 62 34.13 31.12 16.68
N GLY A 63 34.19 29.85 17.05
CA GLY A 63 33.42 29.27 18.17
C GLY A 63 33.45 30.14 19.41
N ASP A 64 34.63 30.52 19.91
CA ASP A 64 34.77 31.33 21.13
C ASP A 64 34.14 32.74 21.04
N PHE A 65 34.04 33.31 19.84
CA PHE A 65 33.40 34.61 19.64
C PHE A 65 31.89 34.50 19.84
N TYR A 66 31.27 33.49 19.22
CA TYR A 66 29.83 33.30 19.26
C TYR A 66 29.36 32.67 20.57
N LYS A 67 30.15 31.74 21.13
CA LYS A 67 29.87 31.05 22.39
C LYS A 67 29.63 32.03 23.54
N LYS A 68 30.50 33.04 23.68
CA LYS A 68 30.39 34.06 24.74
C LYS A 68 29.15 34.94 24.64
N ARG A 69 28.46 34.92 23.50
CA ARG A 69 27.27 35.74 23.20
C ARG A 69 25.98 34.94 23.20
N ALA A 70 26.10 33.61 23.27
CA ALA A 70 24.96 32.72 23.20
C ALA A 70 24.25 32.66 24.55
N LEU A 71 22.93 32.80 24.52
CA LEU A 71 22.02 32.47 25.63
C LEU A 71 21.77 30.95 25.69
N ASP A 72 21.72 30.32 24.50
CA ASP A 72 21.60 28.89 24.33
C ASP A 72 22.45 28.45 23.13
N GLU A 73 23.15 27.33 23.29
CA GLU A 73 24.19 26.86 22.39
C GLU A 73 23.80 25.54 21.75
N HIS A 74 23.62 25.56 20.43
CA HIS A 74 23.50 24.35 19.62
C HIS A 74 24.60 24.35 18.57
N HIS A 75 24.82 23.19 17.95
CA HIS A 75 25.88 23.09 16.97
C HIS A 75 25.63 23.94 15.72
N ARG A 76 24.36 24.06 15.29
CA ARG A 76 23.97 24.69 14.03
C ARG A 76 23.23 26.01 14.20
N TYR A 77 22.79 26.33 15.41
CA TYR A 77 22.19 27.61 15.74
C TYR A 77 22.56 28.04 17.17
N ILE A 78 22.42 29.32 17.46
CA ILE A 78 22.50 29.86 18.82
C ILE A 78 21.39 30.90 19.05
N ALA A 79 20.95 31.02 20.29
CA ALA A 79 20.11 32.12 20.73
C ALA A 79 20.99 33.29 21.21
N ILE A 80 20.66 34.53 20.87
CA ILE A 80 21.39 35.74 21.33
C ILE A 80 20.41 36.82 21.78
N SER A 81 20.83 37.67 22.73
CA SER A 81 20.06 38.83 23.18
C SER A 81 20.04 39.95 22.14
N ASP A 82 19.16 40.92 22.33
CA ASP A 82 19.11 42.15 21.51
C ASP A 82 20.44 42.94 21.63
N ASP A 83 20.98 43.07 22.84
CA ASP A 83 22.28 43.74 23.08
C ASP A 83 23.45 43.06 22.34
N GLU A 84 23.47 41.72 22.27
CA GLU A 84 24.55 41.01 21.57
C GLU A 84 24.36 41.01 20.05
N LEU A 85 23.10 41.11 19.58
CA LEU A 85 22.79 41.29 18.16
C LEU A 85 23.39 42.60 17.63
N GLU A 86 23.26 43.70 18.38
CA GLU A 86 23.83 45.01 18.00
C GLU A 86 25.36 45.02 17.95
N LYS A 87 26.02 44.10 18.67
CA LYS A 87 27.48 43.97 18.73
C LYS A 87 28.03 43.00 17.66
N LEU A 88 27.19 42.42 16.81
CA LEU A 88 27.66 41.55 15.75
C LEU A 88 28.39 42.34 14.67
N PRO A 89 29.47 41.79 14.09
CA PRO A 89 30.14 42.42 12.97
C PRO A 89 29.30 42.31 11.70
N ASP A 90 29.40 43.30 10.81
CA ASP A 90 28.64 43.37 9.55
C ASP A 90 28.77 42.12 8.68
N ASN A 91 29.89 41.40 8.78
CA ASN A 91 30.13 40.20 7.99
C ASN A 91 29.39 38.96 8.51
N SER A 92 28.80 38.97 9.71
CA SER A 92 28.06 37.85 10.28
C SER A 92 26.90 37.37 9.40
N GLN A 93 26.28 38.25 8.61
CA GLN A 93 25.22 37.90 7.65
C GLN A 93 25.67 36.96 6.51
N TYR A 94 26.97 36.93 6.20
CA TYR A 94 27.51 36.03 5.19
C TYR A 94 27.70 34.61 5.70
N ASP A 95 27.85 34.45 7.03
CA ASP A 95 28.14 33.19 7.67
C ASP A 95 26.94 32.62 8.45
N CYS A 96 25.97 33.46 8.80
CA CYS A 96 24.76 33.10 9.54
C CYS A 96 23.50 33.69 8.89
N TYR A 97 22.38 32.98 9.00
CA TYR A 97 21.05 33.54 8.86
C TYR A 97 20.62 34.16 10.20
N LEU A 98 20.08 35.37 10.17
CA LEU A 98 19.49 36.02 11.34
C LEU A 98 17.99 35.82 11.35
N PHE A 99 17.48 35.30 12.46
CA PHE A 99 16.06 35.24 12.78
C PHE A 99 15.80 36.28 13.85
N ASN A 100 15.38 37.48 13.41
CA ASN A 100 15.08 38.59 14.30
C ASN A 100 13.76 38.32 15.04
N ARG A 101 13.78 38.48 16.36
CA ARG A 101 12.65 38.20 17.24
C ARG A 101 11.37 38.97 16.88
N ASN A 102 11.50 40.21 16.42
CA ASN A 102 10.36 41.07 16.12
C ASN A 102 9.77 40.77 14.73
N ILE A 103 10.60 40.28 13.81
CA ILE A 103 10.16 39.91 12.45
C ILE A 103 9.43 38.56 12.46
N PHE A 104 9.95 37.61 13.23
CA PHE A 104 9.45 36.22 13.27
C PHE A 104 8.60 35.92 14.52
N GLU A 105 8.28 36.94 15.33
CA GLU A 105 7.51 36.81 16.57
C GLU A 105 8.10 35.76 17.55
N LEU A 106 9.42 35.76 17.71
CA LEU A 106 10.17 34.83 18.56
C LEU A 106 10.44 35.41 19.95
N ASN A 107 10.75 34.54 20.90
CA ASN A 107 11.14 34.93 22.26
C ASN A 107 12.50 35.66 22.31
N THR A 108 13.41 35.33 21.39
CA THR A 108 14.77 35.87 21.29
C THR A 108 15.27 35.82 19.85
N ASN A 109 16.40 36.48 19.57
CA ASN A 109 17.04 36.40 18.26
C ASN A 109 17.83 35.09 18.11
N TYR A 110 17.85 34.54 16.90
CA TYR A 110 18.65 33.36 16.60
C TYR A 110 19.61 33.61 15.44
N LEU A 111 20.82 33.08 15.56
CA LEU A 111 21.74 32.94 14.45
C LEU A 111 21.81 31.48 14.04
N VAL A 112 21.56 31.20 12.76
CA VAL A 112 21.63 29.85 12.20
C VAL A 112 22.80 29.78 11.23
N ALA A 113 23.72 28.84 11.44
CA ALA A 113 24.92 28.72 10.65
C ALA A 113 24.60 28.37 9.19
N ARG A 114 25.18 29.12 8.24
CA ARG A 114 25.06 28.83 6.80
C ARG A 114 25.98 27.67 6.42
N ARG A 115 25.68 27.04 5.28
CA ARG A 115 26.50 25.94 4.71
C ARG A 115 26.72 24.83 5.75
N LEU A 116 27.91 24.28 5.84
CA LEU A 116 28.32 23.29 6.84
C LEU A 116 29.04 23.91 8.06
N TYR A 117 28.87 25.21 8.29
CA TYR A 117 29.46 25.90 9.43
C TYR A 117 28.78 25.50 10.74
N ARG A 118 29.46 25.70 11.86
CA ARG A 118 28.98 25.26 13.17
C ARG A 118 29.52 26.13 14.29
N PHE A 119 28.72 26.33 15.32
CA PHE A 119 29.10 27.10 16.51
C PHE A 119 29.89 26.26 17.51
N LEU A 120 29.62 24.95 17.56
CA LEU A 120 30.32 23.99 18.42
C LEU A 120 31.20 23.04 17.59
N PRO A 121 32.35 22.59 18.15
CA PRO A 121 33.23 21.65 17.48
C PRO A 121 32.54 20.28 17.27
N THR A 122 33.05 19.53 16.30
CA THR A 122 32.63 18.15 16.02
C THR A 122 33.87 17.31 15.83
N ASP A 123 33.96 16.21 16.57
CA ASP A 123 35.19 15.41 16.62
C ASP A 123 35.32 14.43 15.44
N GLU A 124 34.22 14.13 14.74
CA GLU A 124 34.16 13.12 13.68
C GLU A 124 33.23 13.51 12.51
N SER A 125 33.09 12.60 11.53
CA SER A 125 32.05 12.73 10.50
C SER A 125 30.67 12.50 11.13
N ALA A 126 30.06 13.58 11.62
CA ALA A 126 28.82 13.52 12.38
C ALA A 126 27.61 14.00 11.54
N TYR A 127 26.44 13.43 11.82
CA TYR A 127 25.16 13.95 11.36
C TYR A 127 24.62 14.94 12.38
N MET A 128 24.28 16.15 11.91
CA MET A 128 23.87 17.27 12.76
C MET A 128 22.61 17.90 12.20
N HIS A 129 21.83 18.52 13.09
CA HIS A 129 20.58 19.19 12.74
C HIS A 129 20.51 20.59 13.39
N GLY A 130 19.49 21.37 13.02
CA GLY A 130 19.28 22.74 13.52
C GLY A 130 19.81 23.85 12.59
N GLY A 131 20.37 23.47 11.44
CA GLY A 131 20.66 24.38 10.33
C GLY A 131 19.49 24.46 9.34
N LEU A 132 19.74 25.06 8.19
CA LEU A 132 18.74 25.28 7.12
C LEU A 132 19.17 24.68 5.78
N THR A 133 19.97 23.63 5.79
CA THR A 133 20.30 22.91 4.56
C THR A 133 19.06 22.20 4.02
N PRO A 134 19.03 21.88 2.71
CA PRO A 134 17.98 21.03 2.15
C PRO A 134 17.85 19.69 2.91
N GLU A 135 18.96 19.08 3.32
CA GLU A 135 18.93 17.80 4.04
C GLU A 135 18.39 17.92 5.47
N GLU A 136 18.44 19.10 6.10
CA GLU A 136 17.86 19.37 7.42
C GLU A 136 16.37 19.76 7.33
N THR A 137 15.95 20.40 6.23
CA THR A 137 14.62 21.03 6.11
C THR A 137 13.64 20.26 5.22
N LEU A 138 14.12 19.52 4.23
CA LEU A 138 13.28 18.66 3.37
C LEU A 138 13.21 17.27 3.99
N VAL A 139 12.13 17.01 4.74
CA VAL A 139 11.88 15.72 5.39
C VAL A 139 11.02 14.80 4.51
N PRO A 140 11.38 13.51 4.37
CA PRO A 140 10.55 12.56 3.66
C PRO A 140 9.27 12.26 4.44
N VAL A 141 8.17 12.11 3.72
CA VAL A 141 6.90 11.60 4.24
C VAL A 141 6.56 10.33 3.48
N ALA A 142 6.33 9.24 4.21
CA ALA A 142 5.84 7.99 3.64
C ALA A 142 4.40 7.74 4.10
N VAL A 143 3.51 7.58 3.13
CA VAL A 143 2.08 7.33 3.36
C VAL A 143 1.72 5.96 2.84
N PHE A 144 1.23 5.09 3.72
CA PHE A 144 0.74 3.77 3.39
C PHE A 144 -0.75 3.70 3.69
N GLN A 145 -1.53 3.42 2.66
CA GLN A 145 -2.99 3.34 2.75
C GLN A 145 -3.51 2.04 2.14
N PRO A 146 -4.59 1.47 2.70
CA PRO A 146 -5.29 0.37 2.07
C PRO A 146 -5.87 0.81 0.73
N ILE A 147 -5.72 -0.03 -0.29
CA ILE A 147 -6.39 0.19 -1.57
C ILE A 147 -7.77 -0.46 -1.47
N THR A 148 -8.83 0.33 -1.63
CA THR A 148 -10.18 -0.21 -1.83
C THR A 148 -10.28 -0.68 -3.28
N VAL A 149 -10.17 -1.98 -3.51
CA VAL A 149 -10.34 -2.58 -4.84
C VAL A 149 -11.60 -3.43 -4.83
N THR A 150 -12.65 -2.96 -5.48
CA THR A 150 -13.81 -3.80 -5.79
C THR A 150 -13.41 -4.80 -6.91
N PRO A 151 -13.54 -6.11 -6.70
CA PRO A 151 -13.24 -7.07 -7.75
C PRO A 151 -14.21 -6.93 -8.92
N LYS A 152 -13.69 -7.13 -10.13
CA LYS A 152 -14.50 -7.47 -11.30
C LYS A 152 -15.06 -8.87 -11.10
N PRO A 153 -16.34 -9.12 -11.47
CA PRO A 153 -16.91 -10.46 -11.51
C PRO A 153 -16.05 -11.43 -12.32
N LEU A 154 -16.01 -12.70 -11.92
CA LEU A 154 -15.46 -13.76 -12.77
C LEU A 154 -16.38 -13.97 -13.96
N VAL A 155 -15.80 -13.98 -15.16
CA VAL A 155 -16.59 -14.24 -16.38
C VAL A 155 -16.69 -15.74 -16.58
N ILE A 156 -17.91 -16.25 -16.64
CA ILE A 156 -18.20 -17.66 -16.88
C ILE A 156 -18.85 -17.80 -18.24
N SER A 157 -18.28 -18.63 -19.10
CA SER A 157 -18.82 -18.93 -20.42
C SER A 157 -18.95 -20.43 -20.63
N LEU A 158 -20.06 -20.86 -21.22
CA LEU A 158 -20.27 -22.25 -21.59
C LEU A 158 -19.54 -22.56 -22.91
N VAL A 159 -18.80 -23.67 -22.92
CA VAL A 159 -18.08 -24.18 -24.09
C VAL A 159 -18.88 -25.34 -24.68
N GLY A 160 -19.31 -25.18 -25.93
CA GLY A 160 -20.09 -26.19 -26.67
C GLY A 160 -21.52 -25.72 -26.97
N SER A 161 -22.41 -26.68 -27.24
CA SER A 161 -23.76 -26.40 -27.78
C SER A 161 -24.76 -25.85 -26.76
N GLY A 162 -24.52 -26.05 -25.47
CA GLY A 162 -25.47 -25.68 -24.40
C GLY A 162 -26.79 -26.44 -24.41
N LYS A 163 -26.87 -27.54 -25.16
CA LYS A 163 -28.06 -28.40 -25.24
C LYS A 163 -28.13 -29.34 -24.04
N LEU A 164 -29.21 -29.26 -23.27
CA LEU A 164 -29.49 -30.10 -22.11
C LEU A 164 -30.70 -30.99 -22.42
N TYR A 165 -30.54 -32.30 -22.34
CA TYR A 165 -31.65 -33.22 -22.60
C TYR A 165 -32.35 -33.60 -21.29
N LEU A 166 -33.68 -33.54 -21.27
CA LEU A 166 -34.45 -33.85 -20.07
C LEU A 166 -34.13 -35.25 -19.52
N GLY A 167 -33.95 -35.31 -18.20
CA GLY A 167 -33.76 -36.55 -17.46
C GLY A 167 -32.37 -37.19 -17.59
N THR A 168 -31.42 -36.57 -18.30
CA THR A 168 -30.09 -37.13 -18.55
C THR A 168 -29.02 -36.56 -17.61
N LYS A 169 -27.96 -37.35 -17.39
CA LYS A 169 -26.69 -36.85 -16.86
C LYS A 169 -25.89 -36.22 -17.99
N LEU A 170 -25.18 -35.15 -17.69
CA LEU A 170 -24.42 -34.39 -18.67
C LEU A 170 -23.15 -33.78 -18.07
N GLU A 171 -22.24 -33.38 -18.96
CA GLU A 171 -21.03 -32.63 -18.61
C GLU A 171 -21.13 -31.23 -19.20
N LEU A 172 -21.08 -30.20 -18.34
CA LEU A 172 -20.96 -28.81 -18.75
C LEU A 172 -19.48 -28.41 -18.73
N ASN A 173 -18.96 -27.99 -19.87
CA ASN A 173 -17.61 -27.45 -19.96
C ASN A 173 -17.69 -25.92 -19.85
N LEU A 174 -17.12 -25.35 -18.79
CA LEU A 174 -17.11 -23.91 -18.53
C LEU A 174 -15.70 -23.36 -18.74
N ASP A 175 -15.63 -22.17 -19.30
CA ASP A 175 -14.45 -21.30 -19.23
C ASP A 175 -14.69 -20.26 -18.13
N ILE A 176 -13.81 -20.24 -17.13
CA ILE A 176 -13.87 -19.30 -16.01
C ILE A 176 -12.69 -18.34 -16.14
N THR A 177 -12.96 -17.04 -16.26
CA THR A 177 -11.95 -16.01 -16.51
C THR A 177 -11.88 -15.01 -15.38
N ASN A 178 -10.71 -14.89 -14.77
CA ASN A 178 -10.36 -13.81 -13.86
C ASN A 178 -9.80 -12.62 -14.66
N LEU A 179 -10.53 -11.51 -14.69
CA LEU A 179 -10.12 -10.25 -15.33
C LEU A 179 -9.48 -9.24 -14.36
N ASN A 180 -9.30 -9.64 -13.10
CA ASN A 180 -8.67 -8.83 -12.07
C ASN A 180 -7.14 -8.90 -12.17
N ASN A 181 -6.49 -7.85 -11.68
CA ASN A 181 -5.03 -7.78 -11.53
C ASN A 181 -4.51 -8.50 -10.27
N TYR A 182 -5.40 -9.19 -9.56
CA TYR A 182 -5.12 -9.97 -8.37
C TYR A 182 -5.80 -11.35 -8.47
N ASP A 183 -5.33 -12.29 -7.66
CA ASP A 183 -5.86 -13.64 -7.63
C ASP A 183 -7.25 -13.66 -6.99
N CYS A 184 -8.12 -14.54 -7.50
CA CYS A 184 -9.38 -14.89 -6.85
C CYS A 184 -9.18 -16.23 -6.15
N GLU A 185 -9.28 -16.24 -4.84
CA GLU A 185 -8.97 -17.39 -4.00
C GLU A 185 -10.24 -18.14 -3.59
N GLY A 186 -10.16 -19.47 -3.48
CA GLY A 186 -11.27 -20.29 -3.00
C GLY A 186 -12.55 -20.13 -3.82
N VAL A 187 -12.42 -20.07 -5.15
CA VAL A 187 -13.55 -19.88 -6.06
C VAL A 187 -14.49 -21.07 -5.99
N ASN A 188 -15.78 -20.76 -5.77
CA ASN A 188 -16.88 -21.71 -5.73
C ASN A 188 -17.99 -21.28 -6.68
N ILE A 189 -18.60 -22.26 -7.37
CA ILE A 189 -19.79 -22.05 -8.20
C ILE A 189 -20.93 -22.91 -7.67
N LYS A 190 -22.08 -22.29 -7.42
CA LYS A 190 -23.32 -22.98 -7.08
C LYS A 190 -24.37 -22.69 -8.14
N PHE A 191 -24.89 -23.71 -8.79
CA PHE A 191 -26.08 -23.58 -9.62
C PHE A 191 -27.30 -23.40 -8.71
N VAL A 192 -28.08 -22.35 -8.96
CA VAL A 192 -29.26 -21.99 -8.14
C VAL A 192 -30.58 -22.22 -8.88
N ASP A 193 -30.49 -22.70 -10.12
CA ASP A 193 -31.61 -22.93 -11.02
C ASP A 193 -32.17 -24.36 -10.87
N THR A 194 -33.49 -24.51 -10.79
CA THR A 194 -34.16 -25.82 -10.68
C THR A 194 -34.07 -26.67 -11.95
N ASN A 195 -33.64 -26.08 -13.07
CA ASN A 195 -33.44 -26.75 -14.35
C ASN A 195 -32.13 -27.55 -14.44
N LEU A 196 -31.27 -27.45 -13.42
CA LEU A 196 -30.02 -28.20 -13.34
C LEU A 196 -29.72 -28.65 -11.90
N GLU A 197 -29.55 -29.96 -11.73
CA GLU A 197 -29.06 -30.55 -10.48
C GLU A 197 -27.54 -30.72 -10.57
N ALA A 198 -26.80 -29.97 -9.77
CA ALA A 198 -25.35 -30.08 -9.65
C ALA A 198 -24.92 -29.81 -8.19
N GLU A 199 -23.89 -30.51 -7.73
CA GLU A 199 -23.25 -30.19 -6.46
C GLU A 199 -22.53 -28.83 -6.53
N THR A 200 -22.19 -28.25 -5.39
CA THR A 200 -21.37 -27.03 -5.35
C THR A 200 -19.97 -27.33 -5.85
N GLN A 201 -19.52 -26.58 -6.85
CA GLN A 201 -18.24 -26.80 -7.51
C GLN A 201 -17.14 -26.01 -6.79
N THR A 202 -16.15 -26.71 -6.25
CA THR A 202 -14.96 -26.09 -5.66
C THR A 202 -13.84 -26.07 -6.68
N ILE A 203 -13.44 -24.89 -7.13
CA ILE A 203 -12.46 -24.70 -8.21
C ILE A 203 -11.07 -24.42 -7.64
N GLY A 204 -11.00 -23.79 -6.47
CA GLY A 204 -9.73 -23.34 -5.86
C GLY A 204 -9.33 -21.95 -6.36
N ASN A 205 -8.03 -21.72 -6.57
CA ASN A 205 -7.52 -20.38 -6.87
C ASN A 205 -7.41 -20.13 -8.37
N ILE A 206 -7.90 -18.98 -8.82
CA ILE A 206 -7.74 -18.50 -10.21
C ILE A 206 -6.81 -17.29 -10.19
N THR A 207 -5.59 -17.47 -10.70
CA THR A 207 -4.60 -16.41 -10.73
C THR A 207 -5.06 -15.21 -11.56
N LYS A 208 -4.50 -14.03 -11.30
CA LYS A 208 -4.80 -12.80 -12.05
C LYS A 208 -4.72 -12.99 -13.56
N LEU A 209 -5.62 -12.31 -14.28
CA LEU A 209 -5.67 -12.27 -15.74
C LEU A 209 -5.65 -13.65 -16.43
N LYS A 210 -6.18 -14.69 -15.77
CA LYS A 210 -6.16 -16.07 -16.27
C LYS A 210 -7.56 -16.56 -16.61
N ARG A 211 -7.62 -17.37 -17.66
CA ARG A 211 -8.76 -18.23 -17.98
C ARG A 211 -8.41 -19.68 -17.67
N ILE A 212 -9.37 -20.41 -17.10
CA ILE A 212 -9.26 -21.85 -16.89
C ILE A 212 -10.48 -22.58 -17.45
N PRO A 213 -10.31 -23.74 -18.09
CA PRO A 213 -11.41 -24.64 -18.37
C PRO A 213 -11.78 -25.41 -17.10
N TYR A 214 -13.07 -25.64 -16.89
CA TYR A 214 -13.59 -26.40 -15.76
C TYR A 214 -14.78 -27.26 -16.19
N LYS A 215 -14.81 -28.52 -15.77
CA LYS A 215 -15.88 -29.46 -16.11
C LYS A 215 -16.80 -29.65 -14.92
N VAL A 216 -18.10 -29.46 -15.15
CA VAL A 216 -19.15 -29.70 -14.15
C VAL A 216 -19.95 -30.94 -14.56
N ILE A 217 -20.04 -31.90 -13.66
CA ILE A 217 -20.94 -33.05 -13.81
C ILE A 217 -22.30 -32.67 -13.23
N ALA A 218 -23.35 -32.77 -14.04
CA ALA A 218 -24.68 -32.33 -13.65
C ALA A 218 -25.77 -33.27 -14.20
N ARG A 219 -27.00 -33.06 -13.75
CA ARG A 219 -28.20 -33.72 -14.26
C ARG A 219 -29.24 -32.68 -14.65
N CYS A 220 -29.84 -32.84 -15.83
CA CYS A 220 -31.05 -32.11 -16.17
C CYS A 220 -32.26 -32.91 -15.66
N PRO A 221 -33.06 -32.39 -14.71
CA PRO A 221 -34.21 -33.11 -14.19
C PRO A 221 -35.30 -33.24 -15.26
N ARG A 222 -36.18 -34.24 -15.11
CA ARG A 222 -37.32 -34.43 -16.04
C ARG A 222 -38.35 -33.30 -15.96
N THR A 223 -38.34 -32.55 -14.86
CA THR A 223 -39.23 -31.43 -14.57
C THR A 223 -38.65 -30.09 -15.00
N ALA A 224 -37.49 -30.06 -15.66
CA ALA A 224 -36.89 -28.81 -16.13
C ALA A 224 -37.77 -28.12 -17.17
N ASP A 225 -37.81 -26.79 -17.10
CA ASP A 225 -38.56 -25.94 -18.01
C ASP A 225 -37.88 -25.83 -19.37
N THR A 226 -38.47 -26.47 -20.39
CA THR A 226 -38.00 -26.40 -21.78
C THR A 226 -37.97 -25.00 -22.39
N SER A 227 -38.67 -24.03 -21.79
CA SER A 227 -38.67 -22.63 -22.24
C SER A 227 -37.45 -21.85 -21.75
N ALA A 228 -36.77 -22.32 -20.72
CA ALA A 228 -35.60 -21.67 -20.14
C ALA A 228 -34.46 -21.54 -21.16
N LYS A 229 -33.87 -20.34 -21.22
CA LYS A 229 -32.76 -20.00 -22.14
C LYS A 229 -31.44 -19.74 -21.43
N LYS A 230 -31.45 -19.74 -20.09
CA LYS A 230 -30.28 -19.48 -19.27
C LYS A 230 -30.34 -20.32 -18.01
N LEU A 231 -29.18 -20.65 -17.47
CA LEU A 231 -29.03 -21.18 -16.12
C LEU A 231 -28.37 -20.13 -15.23
N GLN A 232 -28.93 -19.93 -14.05
CA GLN A 232 -28.38 -19.04 -13.03
C GLN A 232 -27.43 -19.77 -12.10
N MET A 233 -26.34 -19.09 -11.74
CA MET A 233 -25.38 -19.55 -10.74
C MET A 233 -24.94 -18.40 -9.84
N LEU A 234 -24.53 -18.75 -8.63
CA LEU A 234 -23.85 -17.86 -7.70
C LEU A 234 -22.37 -18.24 -7.69
N VAL A 235 -21.51 -17.24 -7.89
CA VAL A 235 -20.05 -17.39 -7.85
C VAL A 235 -19.55 -16.69 -6.61
N ALA A 236 -18.80 -17.39 -5.77
CA ALA A 236 -18.21 -16.84 -4.55
C ALA A 236 -16.69 -17.05 -4.54
N PHE A 237 -15.94 -16.07 -4.06
CA PHE A 237 -14.49 -16.14 -3.91
C PHE A 237 -13.98 -15.15 -2.87
N SER A 238 -12.75 -15.35 -2.41
CA SER A 238 -12.00 -14.36 -1.65
C SER A 238 -11.18 -13.49 -2.61
N PHE A 239 -11.31 -12.18 -2.47
CA PHE A 239 -10.52 -11.21 -3.21
C PHE A 239 -9.75 -10.34 -2.23
N LEU A 240 -8.41 -10.45 -2.25
CA LEU A 240 -7.54 -9.71 -1.34
C LEU A 240 -7.91 -9.89 0.16
N GLY A 241 -8.43 -11.06 0.52
CA GLY A 241 -8.83 -11.42 1.88
C GLY A 241 -10.27 -11.05 2.26
N GLN A 242 -11.05 -10.47 1.35
CA GLN A 242 -12.47 -10.16 1.57
C GLN A 242 -13.36 -11.13 0.77
N PRO A 243 -14.46 -11.63 1.36
CA PRO A 243 -15.42 -12.44 0.63
C PRO A 243 -16.16 -11.58 -0.40
N PHE A 244 -16.34 -12.13 -1.58
CA PHE A 244 -17.12 -11.55 -2.65
C PHE A 244 -17.99 -12.62 -3.28
N ASP A 245 -19.21 -12.26 -3.64
CA ASP A 245 -20.06 -13.08 -4.47
C ASP A 245 -20.74 -12.24 -5.56
N HIS A 246 -21.12 -12.91 -6.64
CA HIS A 246 -21.95 -12.32 -7.67
C HIS A 246 -22.76 -13.39 -8.39
N PRO A 247 -23.94 -13.03 -8.91
CA PRO A 247 -24.66 -13.89 -9.83
C PRO A 247 -23.91 -13.97 -11.17
N ALA A 248 -24.06 -15.10 -11.85
CA ALA A 248 -23.66 -15.28 -13.24
C ALA A 248 -24.71 -16.14 -13.97
N GLU A 249 -24.72 -16.05 -15.29
CA GLU A 249 -25.67 -16.78 -16.13
C GLU A 249 -24.95 -17.39 -17.32
N ILE A 250 -25.35 -18.60 -17.71
CA ILE A 250 -24.90 -19.22 -18.96
C ILE A 250 -26.10 -19.53 -19.86
N PRO A 251 -25.98 -19.33 -21.19
CA PRO A 251 -27.06 -19.66 -22.12
C PRO A 251 -27.20 -21.18 -22.27
N VAL A 252 -28.44 -21.66 -22.33
CA VAL A 252 -28.75 -23.08 -22.54
C VAL A 252 -29.98 -23.27 -23.43
N GLU A 253 -30.12 -24.48 -23.95
CA GLU A 253 -31.33 -24.96 -24.63
C GLU A 253 -31.74 -26.30 -24.04
N ILE A 254 -32.91 -26.35 -23.39
CA ILE A 254 -33.42 -27.58 -22.78
C ILE A 254 -34.35 -28.30 -23.76
N ILE A 255 -33.98 -29.53 -24.10
CA ILE A 255 -34.61 -30.33 -25.15
C ILE A 255 -35.37 -31.50 -24.52
N ASP A 256 -36.66 -31.59 -24.83
CA ASP A 256 -37.47 -32.78 -24.60
C ASP A 256 -37.40 -33.72 -25.82
N PRO A 257 -36.69 -34.86 -25.72
CA PRO A 257 -36.61 -35.81 -26.82
C PRO A 257 -37.94 -36.48 -27.18
N ALA A 258 -38.94 -36.48 -26.27
CA ALA A 258 -40.26 -37.06 -26.54
C ALA A 258 -41.12 -36.16 -27.44
N ARG A 259 -40.90 -34.84 -27.39
CA ARG A 259 -41.66 -33.85 -28.18
C ARG A 259 -41.26 -33.82 -29.67
N ALA A 260 -40.05 -34.26 -30.00
CA ALA A 260 -39.49 -34.18 -31.36
C ALA A 260 -40.04 -35.22 -32.38
N LYS A 261 -41.07 -36.03 -32.03
CA LYS A 261 -41.51 -37.17 -32.86
C LYS A 261 -42.96 -37.19 -33.33
N PHE A 262 -43.76 -36.15 -33.13
CA PHE A 262 -45.13 -36.14 -33.66
C PHE A 262 -45.44 -34.83 -34.40
N SER A 263 -45.12 -34.81 -35.69
CA SER A 263 -45.89 -34.07 -36.70
C SER A 263 -46.55 -35.13 -37.57
N LEU A 264 -47.86 -35.33 -37.40
CA LEU A 264 -48.72 -36.18 -38.21
C LEU A 264 -49.63 -35.30 -39.10
N ASP A 265 -49.10 -34.19 -39.62
CA ASP A 265 -49.83 -33.28 -40.50
C ASP A 265 -49.45 -33.46 -41.98
N GLU A 266 -49.14 -34.69 -42.40
CA GLU A 266 -49.05 -35.06 -43.82
C GLU A 266 -49.61 -36.47 -44.06
N PHE A 267 -50.94 -36.61 -44.00
CA PHE A 267 -51.72 -37.60 -44.75
C PHE A 267 -53.13 -37.08 -45.03
#